data_AF-A0A1I6I5V2-F1
#
_entry.id   AF-A0A1I6I5V2-F1
#
_cell.length_a   1.000
_cell.length_b   1.000
_cell.length_c   1.000
_cell.angle_alpha   90.00
_cell.angle_beta   90.00
_cell.angle_gamma   90.00
#
_symmetry.space_group_name_H-M   'P 1'
#
loop_
_entity.id
_entity.type
_entity.pdbx_description
1 polymer ?
#
loop_
_entity_poly.entity_id
_entity_poly.type
_entity_poly.pdbx_seq_one_letter_code
_entity_poly.pdbx_strand_id
1 'polypeptide(L)'
;MRRLGRRGFLASLGAGAATLAAAPGVADAREDEGFSPATHGFGFRNWRGNEPAYPAHDHRAVAKSEVRECVEEDWKGPFSDLFGTPVARLPDALVGLLSSQIRVAAAQLSSTDGHCYGMTFSAQEFFENPSLLPADVDDAASLRTPEVPRESGETIGVHIDEYQSTQLLDVHSWLGRHRMLRPHRIDFEAELAALTAAVDAFGTAGVTLVDTATRRSHQVLVYDYEADGAKTRLRVYDPNVPARAYQRGYRRRLTVRPTRTPPLTGHPDFDSLVFNRWDRAIRADADVQTPQRTAESDGDDFSHLLERAVRFSVTSPNVSLSVVAPDGRTVGRNVAAKMDRSRTDVYAMRYRYDAPPGDYRVSVVGQRDATYELTAEAAGLDGSYLERSVTATVRPGEVREYVVTVPESPDAEATLREREAYPFSTVVRGLDVPSLAAGAAAGAAVSAYVLRRDD
;
A
#
# COMPACT_ATOMS: atom_id res chain seq x y z
N MET A 1 38.91 -8.90 -8.58
CA MET A 1 37.88 -7.87 -8.30
C MET A 1 37.92 -7.56 -6.82
N ARG A 2 38.22 -6.30 -6.44
CA ARG A 2 38.31 -5.88 -5.03
C ARG A 2 36.89 -5.73 -4.46
N ARG A 3 36.60 -6.40 -3.34
CA ARG A 3 35.41 -6.11 -2.52
C ARG A 3 35.59 -4.72 -1.92
N LEU A 4 34.80 -3.75 -2.33
CA LEU A 4 34.74 -2.46 -1.65
C LEU A 4 33.88 -2.65 -0.40
N GLY A 5 34.49 -2.55 0.78
CA GLY A 5 33.76 -2.51 2.05
C GLY A 5 33.15 -1.12 2.29
N ARG A 6 32.32 -0.99 3.34
CA ARG A 6 31.58 0.23 3.76
C ARG A 6 32.35 1.56 3.59
N ARG A 7 33.66 1.56 3.84
CA ARG A 7 34.51 2.77 3.76
C ARG A 7 34.95 3.15 2.33
N GLY A 8 34.88 2.26 1.35
CA GLY A 8 35.35 2.50 -0.02
C GLY A 8 34.33 3.20 -0.92
N PHE A 9 33.04 3.11 -0.60
CA PHE A 9 31.95 3.69 -1.39
C PHE A 9 31.79 5.21 -1.13
N LEU A 10 31.95 5.64 0.12
CA LEU A 10 31.86 7.05 0.51
C LEU A 10 32.92 7.95 -0.14
N ALA A 11 34.06 7.39 -0.56
CA ALA A 11 35.10 8.14 -1.25
C ALA A 11 34.81 8.39 -2.76
N SER A 12 33.85 7.67 -3.36
CA SER A 12 33.53 7.79 -4.80
C SER A 12 32.31 8.65 -5.12
N LEU A 13 31.53 9.09 -4.11
CA LEU A 13 30.32 9.91 -4.29
C LEU A 13 30.54 11.40 -3.96
N GLY A 14 31.75 11.90 -4.18
CA GLY A 14 32.04 13.32 -4.09
C GLY A 14 31.30 14.11 -5.19
N ALA A 15 30.15 14.70 -4.84
CA ALA A 15 29.64 16.02 -5.24
C ALA A 15 28.10 16.13 -5.37
N GLY A 16 27.33 15.02 -5.35
CA GLY A 16 25.89 15.06 -5.67
C GLY A 16 24.89 14.81 -4.53
N ALA A 17 25.32 14.31 -3.37
CA ALA A 17 24.43 13.86 -2.28
C ALA A 17 24.61 14.65 -0.96
N ALA A 18 25.18 15.86 -1.05
CA ALA A 18 25.67 16.63 0.10
C ALA A 18 24.63 17.58 0.73
N THR A 19 23.36 17.18 0.82
CA THR A 19 22.34 17.88 1.63
C THR A 19 21.54 16.94 2.53
N LEU A 20 22.20 15.90 3.06
CA LEU A 20 21.79 15.32 4.33
C LEU A 20 22.53 16.07 5.45
N ALA A 21 21.99 17.23 5.82
CA ALA A 21 22.47 17.96 6.98
C ALA A 21 22.33 17.08 8.22
N ALA A 22 23.43 16.91 8.95
CA ALA A 22 23.50 16.14 10.18
C ALA A 22 22.46 16.67 11.19
N ALA A 23 21.50 15.83 11.56
CA ALA A 23 20.61 16.10 12.68
C ALA A 23 21.42 15.96 14.00
N PRO A 24 21.30 16.91 14.94
CA PRO A 24 21.87 16.76 16.27
C PRO A 24 20.91 15.90 17.11
N GLY A 25 21.37 14.73 17.55
CA GLY A 25 20.66 13.92 18.55
C GLY A 25 20.34 12.47 18.17
N VAL A 26 21.31 11.71 17.65
CA VAL A 26 21.24 10.25 17.76
C VAL A 26 22.01 9.88 19.02
N ALA A 27 21.28 9.57 20.09
CA ALA A 27 21.84 8.99 21.29
C ALA A 27 22.56 7.67 20.94
N ASP A 28 23.74 7.46 21.51
CA ASP A 28 24.64 6.31 21.42
C ASP A 28 24.04 5.01 20.86
N ALA A 29 23.95 4.89 19.54
CA ALA A 29 23.90 3.58 18.90
C ALA A 29 25.28 2.96 19.15
N ARG A 30 25.35 1.91 19.98
CA ARG A 30 26.59 1.15 20.21
C ARG A 30 27.23 0.82 18.85
N GLU A 31 28.37 1.45 18.56
CA GLU A 31 29.08 1.34 17.27
C GLU A 31 29.48 -0.10 16.89
N ASP A 32 29.34 -1.08 17.80
CA ASP A 32 29.89 -2.42 17.64
C ASP A 32 28.91 -3.54 17.22
N GLU A 33 27.59 -3.37 17.29
CA GLU A 33 26.63 -4.43 16.88
C GLU A 33 25.50 -3.88 15.99
N GLY A 34 25.68 -3.97 14.67
CA GLY A 34 24.62 -3.62 13.71
C GLY A 34 23.36 -4.47 13.86
N PHE A 35 22.27 -4.09 13.19
CA PHE A 35 20.99 -4.78 13.32
C PHE A 35 21.12 -6.30 13.00
N SER A 36 20.81 -7.13 14.00
CA SER A 36 20.74 -8.59 13.88
C SER A 36 19.28 -9.05 13.96
N PRO A 37 18.70 -9.65 12.92
CA PRO A 37 17.35 -10.21 12.98
C PRO A 37 17.16 -11.33 14.02
N ALA A 38 18.27 -11.92 14.50
CA ALA A 38 18.25 -12.96 15.54
C ALA A 38 18.04 -12.39 16.96
N THR A 39 18.28 -11.10 17.14
CA THR A 39 18.21 -10.36 18.42
C THR A 39 17.15 -9.26 18.35
N HIS A 40 17.19 -8.44 17.30
CA HIS A 40 16.32 -7.26 17.15
C HIS A 40 15.07 -7.53 16.30
N GLY A 41 14.98 -8.68 15.63
CA GLY A 41 13.74 -9.10 14.98
C GLY A 41 12.76 -9.66 16.01
N PHE A 42 11.45 -9.55 15.77
CA PHE A 42 10.46 -10.10 16.69
C PHE A 42 10.51 -11.64 16.81
N GLY A 43 10.29 -12.14 18.02
CA GLY A 43 10.17 -13.58 18.29
C GLY A 43 8.87 -14.23 17.80
N PHE A 44 7.88 -13.43 17.40
CA PHE A 44 6.65 -13.83 16.73
C PHE A 44 6.65 -13.42 15.25
N ARG A 45 5.73 -14.00 14.47
CA ARG A 45 5.60 -13.73 13.04
C ARG A 45 4.55 -12.65 12.78
N ASN A 46 4.69 -11.99 11.64
CA ASN A 46 3.66 -11.14 11.05
C ASN A 46 2.31 -11.86 10.95
N TRP A 47 1.26 -11.19 11.42
CA TRP A 47 -0.10 -11.71 11.55
C TRP A 47 -1.10 -10.95 10.69
N ARG A 48 -2.24 -11.58 10.46
CA ARG A 48 -3.40 -10.96 9.78
C ARG A 48 -4.26 -10.23 10.80
N GLY A 49 -5.00 -9.21 10.37
CA GLY A 49 -6.16 -8.75 11.13
C GLY A 49 -7.11 -9.93 11.36
N ASN A 50 -7.68 -10.03 12.55
CA ASN A 50 -8.58 -11.12 12.95
C ASN A 50 -7.96 -12.52 12.99
N GLU A 51 -6.64 -12.63 13.15
CA GLU A 51 -6.02 -13.91 13.46
C GLU A 51 -6.51 -14.37 14.85
N PRO A 52 -7.02 -15.62 15.01
CA PRO A 52 -7.55 -16.07 16.31
C PRO A 52 -6.55 -16.00 17.48
N ALA A 53 -5.26 -15.98 17.16
CA ALA A 53 -4.20 -15.80 18.15
C ALA A 53 -4.15 -14.36 18.70
N TYR A 54 -4.65 -13.36 17.96
CA TYR A 54 -4.50 -11.91 18.22
C TYR A 54 -5.79 -11.13 17.89
N PRO A 55 -6.92 -11.42 18.56
CA PRO A 55 -8.23 -10.84 18.21
C PRO A 55 -8.38 -9.34 18.54
N ALA A 56 -7.50 -8.77 19.38
CA ALA A 56 -7.53 -7.35 19.73
C ALA A 56 -7.17 -6.42 18.55
N HIS A 57 -6.54 -6.97 17.51
CA HIS A 57 -6.04 -6.25 16.34
C HIS A 57 -7.00 -6.36 15.13
N ASP A 58 -8.31 -6.22 15.37
CA ASP A 58 -9.36 -6.18 14.33
C ASP A 58 -9.54 -4.75 13.79
N HIS A 59 -9.04 -4.51 12.57
CA HIS A 59 -9.13 -3.21 11.90
C HIS A 59 -10.49 -2.92 11.25
N ARG A 60 -11.48 -3.82 11.31
CA ARG A 60 -12.78 -3.63 10.64
C ARG A 60 -13.57 -2.42 11.16
N ALA A 61 -13.27 -1.93 12.36
CA ALA A 61 -14.03 -0.90 13.05
C ALA A 61 -13.66 0.55 12.65
N VAL A 62 -12.70 0.77 11.73
CA VAL A 62 -12.25 2.12 11.36
C VAL A 62 -13.40 2.97 10.79
N ALA A 63 -13.72 4.08 11.48
CA ALA A 63 -14.81 4.95 11.08
C ALA A 63 -14.42 5.83 9.90
N LYS A 64 -15.41 6.16 9.04
CA LYS A 64 -15.18 7.05 7.89
C LYS A 64 -14.79 8.46 8.32
N SER A 65 -15.37 8.95 9.41
CA SER A 65 -15.08 10.28 9.96
C SER A 65 -13.64 10.39 10.45
N GLU A 66 -13.13 9.39 11.16
CA GLU A 66 -11.75 9.37 11.69
C GLU A 66 -10.72 9.45 10.55
N VAL A 67 -10.90 8.65 9.50
CA VAL A 67 -10.00 8.69 8.33
C VAL A 67 -10.08 10.04 7.62
N ARG A 68 -11.28 10.63 7.53
CA ARG A 68 -11.45 11.92 6.89
C ARG A 68 -10.79 13.04 7.70
N GLU A 69 -10.99 13.06 9.01
CA GLU A 69 -10.37 14.03 9.93
C GLU A 69 -8.85 13.96 9.85
N CYS A 70 -8.28 12.75 9.83
CA CYS A 70 -6.85 12.55 9.59
C CYS A 70 -6.37 13.16 8.26
N VAL A 71 -7.11 12.94 7.15
CA VAL A 71 -6.76 13.56 5.85
C VAL A 71 -6.88 15.09 5.91
N GLU A 72 -7.86 15.64 6.62
CA GLU A 72 -8.09 17.09 6.67
C GLU A 72 -7.06 17.82 7.55
N GLU A 73 -6.72 17.24 8.69
CA GLU A 73 -5.88 17.86 9.71
C GLU A 73 -4.39 17.47 9.56
N ASP A 74 -4.09 16.18 9.50
CA ASP A 74 -2.70 15.70 9.55
C ASP A 74 -1.96 15.92 8.23
N TRP A 75 -2.67 15.89 7.10
CA TRP A 75 -2.05 16.13 5.79
C TRP A 75 -1.85 17.62 5.51
N LYS A 76 -2.49 18.53 6.25
CA LYS A 76 -2.61 19.95 5.90
C LYS A 76 -1.29 20.63 5.53
N GLY A 77 -0.25 20.46 6.36
CA GLY A 77 1.08 21.03 6.11
C GLY A 77 1.84 20.27 5.02
N PRO A 78 2.18 18.98 5.25
CA PRO A 78 2.91 18.15 4.30
C PRO A 78 2.33 18.14 2.88
N PHE A 79 1.01 18.07 2.75
CA PHE A 79 0.34 18.06 1.46
C PHE A 79 0.51 19.40 0.72
N SER A 80 0.45 20.53 1.43
CA SER A 80 0.72 21.84 0.82
C SER A 80 2.14 21.93 0.28
N ASP A 81 3.11 21.37 0.98
CA ASP A 81 4.52 21.37 0.57
C ASP A 81 4.76 20.49 -0.66
N LEU A 82 4.09 19.34 -0.72
CA LEU A 82 4.21 18.37 -1.82
C LEU A 82 3.48 18.81 -3.09
N PHE A 83 2.24 19.31 -2.95
CA PHE A 83 1.35 19.59 -4.08
C PHE A 83 1.20 21.09 -4.40
N GLY A 84 1.78 21.98 -3.59
CA GLY A 84 1.65 23.42 -3.75
C GLY A 84 0.23 23.95 -3.46
N THR A 85 -0.66 23.11 -2.91
CA THR A 85 -2.02 23.46 -2.54
C THR A 85 -2.40 22.80 -1.22
N PRO A 86 -2.95 23.52 -0.24
CA PRO A 86 -3.36 22.93 1.03
C PRO A 86 -4.61 22.06 0.86
N VAL A 87 -4.76 21.03 1.70
CA VAL A 87 -5.93 20.12 1.71
C VAL A 87 -7.25 20.88 1.78
N ALA A 88 -7.32 21.97 2.56
CA ALA A 88 -8.51 22.81 2.70
C ALA A 88 -8.98 23.50 1.40
N ARG A 89 -8.17 23.49 0.34
CA ARG A 89 -8.54 24.00 -1.00
C ARG A 89 -8.92 22.89 -1.98
N LEU A 90 -8.79 21.62 -1.60
CA LEU A 90 -9.22 20.51 -2.44
C LEU A 90 -10.75 20.47 -2.51
N PRO A 91 -11.33 20.00 -3.63
CA PRO A 91 -12.75 19.73 -3.71
C PRO A 91 -13.19 18.71 -2.64
N ASP A 92 -14.30 18.98 -1.96
CA ASP A 92 -14.85 18.10 -0.91
C ASP A 92 -15.05 16.66 -1.40
N ALA A 93 -15.52 16.51 -2.64
CA ALA A 93 -15.68 15.22 -3.30
C ALA A 93 -14.35 14.46 -3.41
N LEU A 94 -13.23 15.13 -3.73
CA LEU A 94 -11.91 14.51 -3.80
C LEU A 94 -11.46 14.04 -2.41
N VAL A 95 -11.56 14.90 -1.38
CA VAL A 95 -11.24 14.53 0.01
C VAL A 95 -12.07 13.33 0.46
N GLY A 96 -13.38 13.32 0.14
CA GLY A 96 -14.28 12.21 0.42
C GLY A 96 -13.87 10.90 -0.29
N LEU A 97 -13.42 10.98 -1.54
CA LEU A 97 -12.91 9.83 -2.29
C LEU A 97 -11.60 9.30 -1.71
N LEU A 98 -10.62 10.17 -1.44
CA LEU A 98 -9.33 9.79 -0.83
C LEU A 98 -9.57 9.08 0.51
N SER A 99 -10.34 9.72 1.40
CA SER A 99 -10.66 9.18 2.73
C SER A 99 -11.34 7.82 2.65
N SER A 100 -12.26 7.64 1.69
CA SER A 100 -12.96 6.37 1.52
C SER A 100 -12.04 5.25 1.05
N GLN A 101 -11.11 5.55 0.13
CA GLN A 101 -10.14 4.58 -0.36
C GLN A 101 -9.13 4.18 0.72
N ILE A 102 -8.64 5.15 1.49
CA ILE A 102 -7.79 4.92 2.66
C ILE A 102 -8.54 4.06 3.69
N ARG A 103 -9.82 4.34 3.96
CA ARG A 103 -10.64 3.51 4.85
C ARG A 103 -10.74 2.07 4.38
N VAL A 104 -10.92 1.81 3.08
CA VAL A 104 -10.93 0.42 2.56
C VAL A 104 -9.58 -0.26 2.79
N ALA A 105 -8.49 0.48 2.58
CA ALA A 105 -7.15 -0.02 2.82
C ALA A 105 -6.93 -0.38 4.30
N ALA A 106 -7.32 0.50 5.22
CA ALA A 106 -7.20 0.31 6.66
C ALA A 106 -8.12 -0.82 7.16
N ALA A 107 -9.42 -0.72 6.89
CA ALA A 107 -10.42 -1.65 7.41
C ALA A 107 -10.25 -3.11 6.95
N GLN A 108 -9.57 -3.32 5.81
CA GLN A 108 -9.32 -4.67 5.28
C GLN A 108 -7.86 -5.10 5.42
N LEU A 109 -6.97 -4.24 5.93
CA LEU A 109 -5.52 -4.38 5.79
C LEU A 109 -5.13 -4.74 4.34
N SER A 110 -5.86 -4.22 3.36
CA SER A 110 -5.74 -4.65 1.96
C SER A 110 -4.49 -4.09 1.28
N SER A 111 -3.88 -3.11 1.93
CA SER A 111 -2.59 -2.53 1.55
C SER A 111 -1.40 -3.36 2.05
N THR A 112 -1.56 -4.35 2.92
CA THR A 112 -0.40 -5.13 3.38
C THR A 112 -0.69 -6.59 3.56
N ASP A 113 0.37 -7.38 3.44
CA ASP A 113 0.31 -8.79 3.80
C ASP A 113 0.37 -8.98 5.32
N GLY A 114 -0.53 -8.32 6.08
CA GLY A 114 -0.57 -8.30 7.54
C GLY A 114 0.02 -7.02 8.14
N HIS A 115 0.65 -7.12 9.29
CA HIS A 115 1.32 -6.02 10.02
C HIS A 115 2.80 -5.87 9.65
N CYS A 116 3.22 -6.26 8.44
CA CYS A 116 4.63 -6.25 8.06
C CYS A 116 5.24 -4.85 8.06
N TYR A 117 4.47 -3.81 7.74
CA TYR A 117 4.94 -2.43 7.80
C TYR A 117 5.22 -2.05 9.26
N GLY A 118 4.22 -2.18 10.13
CA GLY A 118 4.38 -1.87 11.55
C GLY A 118 5.50 -2.65 12.21
N MET A 119 5.59 -3.97 11.99
CA MET A 119 6.66 -4.79 12.53
C MET A 119 8.06 -4.39 12.04
N THR A 120 8.19 -3.94 10.79
CA THR A 120 9.48 -3.49 10.25
C THR A 120 9.96 -2.26 11.01
N PHE A 121 9.09 -1.27 11.21
CA PHE A 121 9.45 0.01 11.84
C PHE A 121 9.55 -0.10 13.36
N SER A 122 8.70 -0.87 14.04
CA SER A 122 8.87 -1.14 15.47
C SER A 122 10.17 -1.91 15.75
N ALA A 123 10.55 -2.89 14.92
CA ALA A 123 11.82 -3.61 15.10
C ALA A 123 13.04 -2.68 14.90
N GLN A 124 12.98 -1.80 13.91
CA GLN A 124 14.00 -0.78 13.69
C GLN A 124 14.10 0.19 14.88
N GLU A 125 12.96 0.65 15.40
CA GLU A 125 12.90 1.56 16.54
C GLU A 125 13.44 0.91 17.82
N PHE A 126 13.06 -0.33 18.14
CA PHE A 126 13.60 -1.03 19.32
C PHE A 126 15.09 -1.35 19.20
N PHE A 127 15.62 -1.49 17.99
CA PHE A 127 17.06 -1.60 17.78
C PHE A 127 17.78 -0.28 18.11
N GLU A 128 17.23 0.85 17.69
CA GLU A 128 17.84 2.17 17.88
C GLU A 128 17.62 2.72 19.28
N ASN A 129 16.50 2.40 19.90
CA ASN A 129 16.15 2.82 21.23
C ASN A 129 15.66 1.61 22.05
N PRO A 130 16.59 0.74 22.53
CA PRO A 130 16.24 -0.45 23.29
C PRO A 130 15.47 -0.17 24.58
N SER A 131 15.54 1.05 25.14
CA SER A 131 14.77 1.40 26.34
C SER A 131 13.27 1.55 26.09
N LEU A 132 12.80 1.49 24.83
CA LEU A 132 11.37 1.43 24.50
C LEU A 132 10.79 0.00 24.62
N LEU A 133 11.64 -1.01 24.81
CA LEU A 133 11.20 -2.34 25.17
C LEU A 133 10.73 -2.36 26.64
N PRO A 134 9.80 -3.25 27.00
CA PRO A 134 9.41 -3.46 28.39
C PRO A 134 10.63 -3.79 29.26
N ALA A 135 10.64 -3.33 30.52
CA ALA A 135 11.80 -3.43 31.42
C ALA A 135 12.32 -4.86 31.67
N ASP A 136 11.48 -5.89 31.48
CA ASP A 136 11.81 -7.31 31.63
C ASP A 136 12.13 -8.03 30.30
N VAL A 137 12.25 -7.28 29.21
CA VAL A 137 12.52 -7.79 27.86
C VAL A 137 13.88 -7.29 27.38
N ASP A 138 14.86 -8.20 27.35
CA ASP A 138 16.22 -7.88 26.90
C ASP A 138 16.29 -7.47 25.42
N ASP A 139 15.46 -8.10 24.58
CA ASP A 139 15.44 -7.87 23.14
C ASP A 139 14.08 -8.19 22.49
N ALA A 140 13.85 -7.66 21.29
CA ALA A 140 12.63 -7.92 20.53
C ALA A 140 12.48 -9.42 20.14
N ALA A 141 13.58 -10.17 20.02
CA ALA A 141 13.56 -11.61 19.72
C ALA A 141 12.95 -12.46 20.86
N SER A 142 12.95 -11.92 22.08
CA SER A 142 12.37 -12.53 23.27
C SER A 142 10.85 -12.36 23.34
N LEU A 143 10.29 -11.35 22.67
CA LEU A 143 8.84 -11.16 22.55
C LEU A 143 8.20 -12.35 21.80
N ARG A 144 7.30 -13.07 22.46
CA ARG A 144 6.60 -14.25 21.89
C ARG A 144 5.21 -13.94 21.34
N THR A 145 4.70 -12.74 21.64
CA THR A 145 3.36 -12.29 21.28
C THR A 145 3.36 -10.75 21.16
N PRO A 146 2.51 -10.15 20.32
CA PRO A 146 2.29 -8.70 20.31
C PRO A 146 1.60 -8.20 21.61
N GLU A 147 0.95 -9.08 22.37
CA GLU A 147 0.17 -8.70 23.57
C GLU A 147 1.03 -8.40 24.82
N VAL A 148 2.31 -8.10 24.66
CA VAL A 148 3.20 -7.74 25.77
C VAL A 148 2.97 -6.25 26.11
N PRO A 149 2.62 -5.90 27.37
CA PRO A 149 2.45 -4.51 27.78
C PRO A 149 3.75 -3.71 27.71
N ARG A 150 3.63 -2.43 27.33
CA ARG A 150 4.68 -1.40 27.41
C ARG A 150 4.44 -0.53 28.63
N GLU A 151 5.45 0.25 29.01
CA GLU A 151 5.34 1.20 30.13
C GLU A 151 4.28 2.28 29.90
N SER A 152 3.95 2.60 28.65
CA SER A 152 2.86 3.52 28.29
C SER A 152 1.46 3.01 28.68
N GLY A 153 1.33 1.71 29.00
CA GLY A 153 0.05 1.04 29.28
C GLY A 153 -0.56 0.32 28.07
N GLU A 154 -0.03 0.53 26.87
CA GLU A 154 -0.45 -0.15 25.63
C GLU A 154 0.38 -1.41 25.37
N THR A 155 -0.06 -2.29 24.47
CA THR A 155 0.73 -3.46 24.07
C THR A 155 1.71 -3.13 22.95
N ILE A 156 2.74 -3.96 22.78
CA ILE A 156 3.62 -3.92 21.60
C ILE A 156 2.79 -4.04 20.30
N GLY A 157 1.69 -4.78 20.31
CA GLY A 157 0.77 -4.92 19.20
C GLY A 157 0.09 -3.60 18.83
N VAL A 158 -0.39 -2.82 19.81
CA VAL A 158 -1.00 -1.51 19.55
C VAL A 158 0.00 -0.57 18.89
N HIS A 159 1.24 -0.56 19.39
CA HIS A 159 2.32 0.21 18.79
C HIS A 159 2.67 -0.23 17.35
N ILE A 160 2.62 -1.53 17.08
CA ILE A 160 2.76 -2.05 15.72
C ILE A 160 1.57 -1.61 14.85
N ASP A 161 0.35 -1.60 15.37
CA ASP A 161 -0.86 -1.16 14.66
C ASP A 161 -0.80 0.33 14.30
N GLU A 162 -0.24 1.16 15.18
CA GLU A 162 0.00 2.58 14.94
C GLU A 162 0.90 2.78 13.74
N TYR A 163 2.12 2.23 13.77
CA TYR A 163 3.02 2.27 12.60
C TYR A 163 2.38 1.63 11.37
N GLN A 164 1.68 0.51 11.53
CA GLN A 164 0.99 -0.15 10.43
C GLN A 164 -0.05 0.76 9.77
N SER A 165 -0.71 1.62 10.54
CA SER A 165 -1.70 2.57 10.04
C SER A 165 -1.08 3.81 9.41
N THR A 166 0.11 4.25 9.89
CA THR A 166 0.81 5.40 9.29
C THR A 166 1.15 5.18 7.82
N GLN A 167 1.33 3.93 7.37
CA GLN A 167 1.58 3.69 5.94
C GLN A 167 0.45 4.21 5.01
N LEU A 168 -0.76 4.37 5.55
CA LEU A 168 -1.96 4.80 4.84
C LEU A 168 -2.37 6.22 5.23
N LEU A 169 -2.16 6.57 6.49
CA LEU A 169 -2.61 7.81 7.10
C LEU A 169 -1.55 8.91 7.08
N ASP A 170 -0.28 8.59 6.89
CA ASP A 170 0.76 9.60 6.61
C ASP A 170 0.86 9.81 5.09
N VAL A 171 0.82 11.07 4.64
CA VAL A 171 0.81 11.41 3.21
C VAL A 171 2.10 10.96 2.51
N HIS A 172 3.25 11.02 3.17
CA HIS A 172 4.52 10.65 2.57
C HIS A 172 4.65 9.13 2.41
N SER A 173 4.22 8.37 3.42
CA SER A 173 4.05 6.92 3.32
C SER A 173 3.09 6.54 2.21
N TRP A 174 1.93 7.19 2.19
CA TRP A 174 0.91 6.97 1.17
C TRP A 174 1.48 7.22 -0.22
N LEU A 175 2.24 8.29 -0.42
CA LEU A 175 2.92 8.60 -1.69
C LEU A 175 4.02 7.60 -2.06
N GLY A 176 4.92 7.30 -1.12
CA GLY A 176 5.99 6.31 -1.31
C GLY A 176 5.43 4.97 -1.79
N ARG A 177 4.27 4.59 -1.24
CA ARG A 177 3.52 3.42 -1.66
C ARG A 177 2.96 3.53 -3.09
N HIS A 178 2.40 4.67 -3.46
CA HIS A 178 1.77 4.84 -4.77
C HIS A 178 2.79 4.90 -5.93
N ARG A 179 4.08 5.13 -5.66
CA ARG A 179 5.16 4.93 -6.67
C ARG A 179 5.14 3.52 -7.26
N MET A 180 4.69 2.52 -6.49
CA MET A 180 4.52 1.14 -6.97
C MET A 180 3.49 0.98 -8.08
N LEU A 181 2.60 1.95 -8.30
CA LEU A 181 1.59 1.87 -9.36
C LEU A 181 2.18 2.10 -10.75
N ARG A 182 3.39 2.69 -10.83
CA ARG A 182 4.12 2.95 -12.08
C ARG A 182 5.56 2.44 -11.98
N PRO A 183 5.79 1.12 -11.81
CA PRO A 183 7.11 0.59 -11.52
C PRO A 183 8.14 0.83 -12.63
N HIS A 184 7.69 1.05 -13.86
CA HIS A 184 8.53 1.40 -15.02
C HIS A 184 9.13 2.81 -14.95
N ARG A 185 8.66 3.67 -14.04
CA ARG A 185 9.21 5.02 -13.81
C ARG A 185 10.24 5.07 -12.69
N ILE A 186 10.46 3.96 -11.98
CA ILE A 186 11.39 3.91 -10.86
C ILE A 186 12.82 3.86 -11.39
N ASP A 187 13.63 4.85 -11.04
CA ASP A 187 15.08 4.81 -11.22
C ASP A 187 15.70 3.90 -10.14
N PHE A 188 15.85 2.62 -10.46
CA PHE A 188 16.41 1.63 -9.52
C PHE A 188 17.87 1.89 -9.16
N GLU A 189 18.64 2.64 -9.97
CA GLU A 189 20.02 2.99 -9.62
C GLU A 189 20.03 4.04 -8.52
N ALA A 190 19.24 5.11 -8.70
CA ALA A 190 19.08 6.16 -7.69
C ALA A 190 18.45 5.62 -6.39
N GLU A 191 17.40 4.80 -6.49
CA GLU A 191 16.76 4.14 -5.34
C GLU A 191 17.75 3.30 -4.53
N LEU A 192 18.58 2.51 -5.22
CA LEU A 192 19.56 1.64 -4.57
C LEU A 192 20.68 2.44 -3.93
N ALA A 193 21.14 3.52 -4.57
CA ALA A 193 22.12 4.42 -3.99
C ALA A 193 21.58 5.07 -2.69
N ALA A 194 20.36 5.61 -2.73
CA ALA A 194 19.69 6.21 -1.57
C ALA A 194 19.47 5.20 -0.44
N LEU A 195 19.02 3.99 -0.78
CA LEU A 195 18.85 2.89 0.16
C LEU A 195 20.16 2.52 0.85
N THR A 196 21.25 2.33 0.09
CA THR A 196 22.55 1.97 0.66
C THR A 196 23.12 3.08 1.54
N ALA A 197 22.93 4.34 1.16
CA ALA A 197 23.32 5.49 1.97
C ALA A 197 22.56 5.52 3.31
N ALA A 198 21.26 5.22 3.30
CA ALA A 198 20.46 5.11 4.53
C ALA A 198 20.93 3.96 5.44
N VAL A 199 21.27 2.80 4.86
CA VAL A 199 21.83 1.67 5.62
C VAL A 199 23.20 2.01 6.20
N ASP A 200 24.06 2.72 5.47
CA ASP A 200 25.37 3.16 5.99
C ASP A 200 25.23 4.20 7.11
N ALA A 201 24.27 5.13 6.99
CA ALA A 201 24.05 6.18 7.97
C ALA A 201 23.38 5.68 9.25
N PHE A 202 22.43 4.75 9.13
CA PHE A 202 21.55 4.38 10.26
C PHE A 202 21.58 2.89 10.61
N GLY A 203 22.40 2.09 9.91
CA GLY A 203 22.47 0.65 10.08
C GLY A 203 21.30 -0.13 9.47
N THR A 204 20.15 0.53 9.21
CA THR A 204 18.94 -0.11 8.68
C THR A 204 18.12 0.84 7.80
N ALA A 205 17.33 0.26 6.88
CA ALA A 205 16.38 1.00 6.04
C ALA A 205 15.18 0.11 5.64
N GLY A 206 13.96 0.63 5.76
CA GLY A 206 12.74 -0.05 5.30
C GLY A 206 12.65 -0.07 3.78
N VAL A 207 12.17 -1.17 3.21
CA VAL A 207 11.91 -1.30 1.76
C VAL A 207 10.60 -2.05 1.54
N THR A 208 9.79 -1.56 0.61
CA THR A 208 8.60 -2.27 0.15
C THR A 208 8.95 -3.17 -1.03
N LEU A 209 8.74 -4.48 -0.89
CA LEU A 209 8.81 -5.45 -1.99
C LEU A 209 7.49 -5.48 -2.73
N VAL A 210 7.52 -5.64 -4.05
CA VAL A 210 6.34 -5.53 -4.92
C VAL A 210 6.30 -6.69 -5.91
N ASP A 211 5.10 -7.23 -6.12
CA ASP A 211 4.76 -8.07 -7.26
C ASP A 211 4.15 -7.13 -8.31
N THR A 212 4.89 -6.86 -9.39
CA THR A 212 4.44 -5.91 -10.41
C THR A 212 3.17 -6.37 -11.15
N ALA A 213 2.92 -7.68 -11.21
CA ALA A 213 1.75 -8.25 -11.87
C ALA A 213 0.50 -8.16 -10.99
N THR A 214 0.61 -8.52 -9.70
CA THR A 214 -0.55 -8.56 -8.79
C THR A 214 -0.69 -7.31 -7.91
N ARG A 215 0.31 -6.43 -7.91
CA ARG A 215 0.47 -5.26 -7.03
C ARG A 215 0.47 -5.59 -5.53
N ARG A 216 0.72 -6.85 -5.18
CA ARG A 216 0.93 -7.25 -3.79
C ARG A 216 2.22 -6.63 -3.29
N SER A 217 2.21 -6.18 -2.04
CA SER A 217 3.36 -5.57 -1.39
C SER A 217 3.70 -6.20 -0.05
N HIS A 218 4.99 -6.17 0.32
CA HIS A 218 5.47 -6.64 1.62
C HIS A 218 6.62 -5.78 2.11
N GLN A 219 6.54 -5.28 3.35
CA GLN A 219 7.61 -4.48 3.94
C GLN A 219 8.68 -5.40 4.56
N VAL A 220 9.96 -5.07 4.31
CA VAL A 220 11.13 -5.70 4.91
C VAL A 220 12.12 -4.64 5.41
N LEU A 221 13.00 -5.01 6.34
CA LEU A 221 14.07 -4.12 6.82
C LEU A 221 15.41 -4.58 6.26
N VAL A 222 16.05 -3.75 5.45
CA VAL A 222 17.44 -3.96 5.00
C VAL A 222 18.38 -3.58 6.14
N TYR A 223 19.30 -4.46 6.50
CA TYR A 223 20.27 -4.22 7.58
C TYR A 223 21.74 -4.30 7.12
N ASP A 224 21.98 -4.80 5.91
CA ASP A 224 23.31 -4.93 5.35
C ASP A 224 23.24 -5.14 3.83
N TYR A 225 24.32 -4.82 3.12
CA TYR A 225 24.39 -4.99 1.67
C TYR A 225 25.80 -5.31 1.16
N GLU A 226 25.85 -5.96 0.00
CA GLU A 226 27.09 -6.23 -0.74
C GLU A 226 26.91 -5.78 -2.20
N ALA A 227 27.64 -4.74 -2.61
CA ALA A 227 27.71 -4.30 -4.00
C ALA A 227 28.77 -5.11 -4.77
N ASP A 228 28.41 -5.58 -5.97
CA ASP A 228 29.29 -6.36 -6.86
C ASP A 228 29.04 -5.96 -8.33
N GLY A 229 29.61 -4.81 -8.72
CA GLY A 229 29.43 -4.24 -10.04
C GLY A 229 27.96 -3.91 -10.31
N ALA A 230 27.36 -4.57 -11.30
CA ALA A 230 25.99 -4.33 -11.75
C ALA A 230 24.89 -4.99 -10.89
N LYS A 231 25.21 -5.49 -9.68
CA LYS A 231 24.20 -6.04 -8.76
C LYS A 231 24.54 -5.67 -7.32
N THR A 232 23.49 -5.49 -6.53
CA THR A 232 23.61 -5.34 -5.07
C THR A 232 22.82 -6.45 -4.39
N ARG A 233 23.46 -7.13 -3.44
CA ARG A 233 22.82 -8.13 -2.59
C ARG A 233 22.43 -7.47 -1.28
N LEU A 234 21.13 -7.43 -0.98
CA LEU A 234 20.60 -6.89 0.26
C LEU A 234 20.37 -8.04 1.24
N ARG A 235 20.76 -7.87 2.51
CA ARG A 235 20.37 -8.76 3.60
C ARG A 235 19.21 -8.11 4.34
N VAL A 236 18.13 -8.86 4.53
CA VAL A 236 16.87 -8.30 5.05
C VAL A 236 16.31 -9.09 6.22
N TYR A 237 15.69 -8.38 7.16
CA TYR A 237 14.74 -8.93 8.10
C TYR A 237 13.37 -8.95 7.44
N ASP A 238 12.83 -10.16 7.31
CA ASP A 238 11.49 -10.44 6.81
C ASP A 238 10.57 -10.73 8.02
N PRO A 239 9.59 -9.86 8.32
CA PRO A 239 8.74 -10.00 9.51
C PRO A 239 7.81 -11.22 9.43
N ASN A 240 7.69 -11.90 8.28
CA ASN A 240 7.03 -13.20 8.21
C ASN A 240 7.85 -14.34 8.86
N VAL A 241 9.12 -14.09 9.17
CA VAL A 241 10.04 -15.06 9.75
C VAL A 241 10.40 -14.64 11.18
N PRO A 242 10.08 -15.43 12.22
CA PRO A 242 10.42 -15.09 13.60
C PRO A 242 11.94 -15.18 13.85
N ALA A 243 12.45 -14.42 14.82
CA ALA A 243 13.86 -14.34 15.19
C ALA A 243 14.54 -15.70 15.39
N ARG A 244 13.81 -16.69 15.96
CA ARG A 244 14.30 -18.05 16.18
C ARG A 244 14.83 -18.74 14.92
N ALA A 245 14.26 -18.45 13.75
CA ALA A 245 14.78 -19.00 12.50
C ALA A 245 16.16 -18.41 12.16
N TYR A 246 16.34 -17.10 12.37
CA TYR A 246 17.63 -16.42 12.18
C TYR A 246 18.69 -16.91 13.18
N GLN A 247 18.30 -17.18 14.42
CA GLN A 247 19.17 -17.83 15.42
C GLN A 247 19.66 -19.21 14.94
N ARG A 248 18.84 -19.94 14.16
CA ARG A 248 19.18 -21.23 13.53
C ARG A 248 19.91 -21.10 12.19
N GLY A 249 20.39 -19.91 11.84
CA GLY A 249 21.18 -19.69 10.63
C GLY A 249 20.38 -19.30 9.37
N TYR A 250 19.06 -19.13 9.47
CA TYR A 250 18.28 -18.58 8.35
C TYR A 250 18.75 -17.16 8.01
N ARG A 251 18.91 -16.86 6.71
CA ARG A 251 19.25 -15.52 6.22
C ARG A 251 18.48 -15.25 4.92
N ARG A 252 17.63 -14.22 4.91
CA ARG A 252 17.01 -13.74 3.67
C ARG A 252 18.00 -12.83 2.93
N ARG A 253 18.18 -13.09 1.64
CA ARG A 253 18.99 -12.27 0.74
C ARG A 253 18.21 -11.94 -0.52
N LEU A 254 18.19 -10.67 -0.86
CA LEU A 254 17.63 -10.16 -2.09
C LEU A 254 18.79 -9.77 -3.02
N THR A 255 18.60 -9.86 -4.33
CA THR A 255 19.57 -9.39 -5.33
C THR A 255 18.87 -8.44 -6.27
N VAL A 256 19.34 -7.20 -6.29
CA VAL A 256 18.84 -6.11 -7.12
C VAL A 256 19.79 -5.90 -8.29
N ARG A 257 19.25 -5.83 -9.51
CA ARG A 257 19.95 -5.51 -10.75
C ARG A 257 19.15 -4.40 -11.44
N PRO A 258 19.50 -3.12 -11.24
CA PRO A 258 18.72 -1.98 -11.70
C PRO A 258 18.37 -2.02 -13.20
N THR A 259 19.28 -2.53 -14.02
CA THR A 259 19.13 -2.58 -15.49
C THR A 259 18.38 -3.81 -16.00
N ARG A 260 17.78 -4.63 -15.13
CA ARG A 260 17.04 -5.84 -15.54
C ARG A 260 15.54 -5.71 -15.29
N THR A 261 14.77 -6.46 -16.07
CA THR A 261 13.33 -6.63 -15.88
C THR A 261 13.04 -8.13 -15.70
N PRO A 262 12.60 -8.57 -14.50
CA PRO A 262 12.45 -7.80 -13.27
C PRO A 262 13.79 -7.41 -12.60
N PRO A 263 13.84 -6.28 -11.85
CA PRO A 263 15.06 -5.80 -11.20
C PRO A 263 15.40 -6.57 -9.92
N LEU A 264 14.42 -7.20 -9.25
CA LEU A 264 14.61 -7.91 -7.99
C LEU A 264 14.58 -9.44 -8.20
N THR A 265 15.45 -10.14 -7.48
CA THR A 265 15.45 -11.61 -7.36
C THR A 265 15.77 -12.02 -5.92
N GLY A 266 15.48 -13.28 -5.55
CA GLY A 266 15.75 -13.80 -4.20
C GLY A 266 14.55 -13.77 -3.24
N HIS A 267 13.39 -13.33 -3.73
CA HIS A 267 12.08 -13.52 -3.11
C HIS A 267 11.18 -14.30 -4.07
N PRO A 268 10.43 -15.33 -3.60
CA PRO A 268 9.56 -16.12 -4.49
C PRO A 268 8.35 -15.33 -5.02
N ASP A 269 7.84 -14.38 -4.24
CA ASP A 269 6.58 -13.70 -4.54
C ASP A 269 6.74 -12.26 -5.07
N PHE A 270 7.96 -11.71 -5.11
CA PHE A 270 8.18 -10.29 -5.44
C PHE A 270 9.31 -10.12 -6.44
N ASP A 271 9.10 -9.20 -7.38
CA ASP A 271 9.93 -8.97 -8.56
C ASP A 271 10.42 -7.52 -8.67
N SER A 272 9.99 -6.65 -7.77
CA SER A 272 10.45 -5.26 -7.68
C SER A 272 10.54 -4.77 -6.22
N LEU A 273 11.12 -3.59 -6.02
CA LEU A 273 11.25 -2.93 -4.72
C LEU A 273 11.04 -1.42 -4.84
N VAL A 274 10.63 -0.78 -3.76
CA VAL A 274 10.61 0.68 -3.60
C VAL A 274 11.24 1.04 -2.26
N PHE A 275 12.18 1.99 -2.27
CA PHE A 275 12.70 2.61 -1.06
C PHE A 275 11.95 3.92 -0.83
N ASN A 276 11.25 4.00 0.31
CA ASN A 276 10.60 5.24 0.71
C ASN A 276 11.54 6.04 1.63
N ARG A 277 12.17 7.08 1.07
CA ARG A 277 13.07 7.96 1.82
C ARG A 277 12.39 8.68 3.00
N TRP A 278 11.06 8.82 2.97
CA TRP A 278 10.31 9.51 4.03
C TRP A 278 10.06 8.63 5.25
N ASP A 279 10.20 7.31 5.15
CA ASP A 279 9.97 6.37 6.26
C ASP A 279 10.72 6.77 7.54
N ARG A 280 11.89 7.40 7.38
CA ARG A 280 12.67 7.91 8.51
C ARG A 280 12.12 9.16 9.17
N ALA A 281 11.65 10.13 8.40
CA ALA A 281 11.05 11.35 8.94
C ALA A 281 9.76 10.99 9.70
N ILE A 282 8.94 10.11 9.11
CA ILE A 282 7.71 9.58 9.69
C ILE A 282 7.98 8.90 11.03
N ARG A 283 9.03 8.07 11.11
CA ARG A 283 9.41 7.40 12.35
C ARG A 283 10.02 8.33 13.40
N ALA A 284 10.77 9.35 12.98
CA ALA A 284 11.38 10.27 13.92
C ALA A 284 10.36 11.21 14.59
N ASP A 285 9.09 11.17 14.16
CA ASP A 285 8.04 12.15 14.49
C ASP A 285 8.56 13.59 14.44
N ALA A 286 9.50 13.81 13.52
CA ALA A 286 10.29 15.00 13.53
C ALA A 286 10.02 15.77 12.25
N ASP A 287 9.93 17.08 12.44
CA ASP A 287 9.91 18.10 11.39
C ASP A 287 11.33 18.19 10.77
N VAL A 288 11.90 17.03 10.39
CA VAL A 288 13.27 16.90 9.90
C VAL A 288 13.28 17.37 8.46
N GLN A 289 13.40 18.69 8.30
CA GLN A 289 13.50 19.37 7.00
C GLN A 289 12.59 18.73 5.95
N THR A 290 11.28 18.94 6.10
CA THR A 290 10.25 18.55 5.14
C THR A 290 10.81 18.67 3.73
N PRO A 291 11.08 17.55 3.03
CA PRO A 291 11.77 17.59 1.76
C PRO A 291 10.97 18.46 0.80
N GLN A 292 11.46 19.66 0.54
CA GLN A 292 10.80 20.58 -0.38
C GLN A 292 10.83 19.96 -1.77
N ARG A 293 9.76 20.15 -2.55
CA ARG A 293 9.76 19.86 -3.98
C ARG A 293 10.95 20.60 -4.60
N THR A 294 12.03 19.88 -4.89
CA THR A 294 13.16 20.42 -5.64
C THR A 294 12.82 20.33 -7.12
N ALA A 295 13.27 21.29 -7.93
CA ALA A 295 13.05 21.26 -9.38
C ALA A 295 13.61 19.99 -10.06
N GLU A 296 14.52 19.28 -9.41
CA GLU A 296 15.08 18.00 -9.87
C GLU A 296 14.20 16.78 -9.48
N SER A 297 13.24 16.95 -8.57
CA SER A 297 12.27 15.92 -8.15
C SER A 297 11.02 15.84 -9.04
N ASP A 298 10.93 16.64 -10.11
CA ASP A 298 9.81 16.65 -11.06
C ASP A 298 9.54 15.30 -11.75
N GLY A 299 10.45 14.32 -11.66
CA GLY A 299 10.23 12.94 -12.09
C GLY A 299 9.19 12.15 -11.26
N ASP A 300 8.97 12.57 -10.01
CA ASP A 300 7.99 11.98 -9.06
C ASP A 300 6.80 12.95 -8.85
N ASP A 301 6.32 13.65 -9.90
CA ASP A 301 5.09 14.45 -9.77
C ASP A 301 3.89 13.54 -9.44
N PHE A 302 3.43 13.58 -8.19
CA PHE A 302 2.29 12.80 -7.70
C PHE A 302 0.94 13.43 -8.00
N SER A 303 0.90 14.62 -8.59
CA SER A 303 -0.35 15.32 -8.90
C SER A 303 -1.28 14.48 -9.78
N HIS A 304 -0.71 13.63 -10.64
CA HIS A 304 -1.45 12.66 -11.46
C HIS A 304 -2.35 11.70 -10.66
N LEU A 305 -1.99 11.36 -9.42
CA LEU A 305 -2.83 10.51 -8.56
C LEU A 305 -4.14 11.22 -8.18
N LEU A 306 -4.11 12.56 -8.18
CA LEU A 306 -5.17 13.45 -7.76
C LEU A 306 -5.90 14.12 -8.94
N GLU A 307 -5.38 14.00 -10.17
CA GLU A 307 -6.06 14.48 -11.38
C GLU A 307 -7.46 13.90 -11.51
N ARG A 308 -7.61 12.60 -11.21
CA ARG A 308 -8.90 11.92 -11.16
C ARG A 308 -8.85 10.64 -10.33
N ALA A 309 -9.65 10.62 -9.28
CA ALA A 309 -9.98 9.43 -8.51
C ALA A 309 -11.41 8.99 -8.85
N VAL A 310 -11.63 7.69 -9.00
CA VAL A 310 -12.97 7.11 -9.19
C VAL A 310 -13.29 6.11 -8.09
N ARG A 311 -14.59 6.02 -7.74
CA ARG A 311 -15.14 5.05 -6.80
C ARG A 311 -16.46 4.50 -7.30
N PHE A 312 -16.64 3.19 -7.13
CA PHE A 312 -17.89 2.49 -7.37
C PHE A 312 -18.22 1.67 -6.13
N SER A 313 -19.44 1.78 -5.63
CA SER A 313 -19.91 1.06 -4.44
C SER A 313 -21.32 0.57 -4.58
N VAL A 314 -21.67 -0.47 -3.82
CA VAL A 314 -23.03 -0.99 -3.71
C VAL A 314 -23.42 -1.15 -2.25
N THR A 315 -24.67 -0.83 -1.90
CA THR A 315 -25.15 -0.87 -0.51
C THR A 315 -25.49 -2.28 0.00
N SER A 316 -25.67 -3.25 -0.90
CA SER A 316 -26.11 -4.60 -0.53
C SER A 316 -24.96 -5.60 -0.47
N PRO A 317 -24.80 -6.36 0.63
CA PRO A 317 -23.83 -7.46 0.69
C PRO A 317 -24.28 -8.67 -0.13
N ASN A 318 -25.51 -8.68 -0.67
CA ASN A 318 -26.06 -9.80 -1.44
C ASN A 318 -25.79 -9.69 -2.96
N VAL A 319 -24.94 -8.74 -3.37
CA VAL A 319 -24.51 -8.59 -4.76
C VAL A 319 -22.98 -8.66 -4.88
N SER A 320 -22.48 -8.86 -6.09
CA SER A 320 -21.07 -8.74 -6.45
C SER A 320 -20.89 -7.63 -7.48
N LEU A 321 -19.87 -6.80 -7.31
CA LEU A 321 -19.54 -5.68 -8.20
C LEU A 321 -18.27 -5.97 -9.00
N SER A 322 -18.34 -5.76 -10.31
CA SER A 322 -17.20 -5.74 -11.23
C SER A 322 -17.21 -4.46 -12.05
N VAL A 323 -16.03 -3.89 -12.30
CA VAL A 323 -15.87 -2.63 -13.03
C VAL A 323 -14.67 -2.74 -13.96
N VAL A 324 -14.84 -2.36 -15.22
CA VAL A 324 -13.78 -2.29 -16.24
C VAL A 324 -13.65 -0.84 -16.69
N ALA A 325 -12.44 -0.29 -16.60
CA ALA A 325 -12.13 1.06 -17.03
C ALA A 325 -12.08 1.18 -18.57
N PRO A 326 -12.11 2.42 -19.11
CA PRO A 326 -12.01 2.68 -20.55
C PRO A 326 -10.77 2.05 -21.21
N ASP A 327 -9.67 1.92 -20.46
CA ASP A 327 -8.43 1.30 -20.93
C ASP A 327 -8.42 -0.24 -20.87
N GLY A 328 -9.60 -0.86 -20.67
CA GLY A 328 -9.76 -2.31 -20.57
C GLY A 328 -9.25 -2.92 -19.26
N ARG A 329 -8.71 -2.12 -18.33
CA ARG A 329 -8.24 -2.66 -17.04
C ARG A 329 -9.38 -2.74 -16.04
N THR A 330 -9.47 -3.85 -15.32
CA THR A 330 -10.40 -3.98 -14.20
C THR A 330 -10.09 -2.95 -13.11
N VAL A 331 -11.10 -2.19 -12.70
CA VAL A 331 -11.04 -1.35 -11.51
C VAL A 331 -11.27 -2.26 -10.30
N GLY A 332 -10.19 -2.51 -9.58
CA GLY A 332 -10.19 -3.39 -8.42
C GLY A 332 -10.29 -2.63 -7.10
N ARG A 333 -9.80 -3.30 -6.08
CA ARG A 333 -9.34 -2.72 -4.81
C ARG A 333 -7.93 -3.28 -4.57
N ASN A 334 -7.19 -2.72 -3.62
CA ASN A 334 -5.93 -3.33 -3.20
C ASN A 334 -6.17 -4.78 -2.73
N VAL A 335 -5.21 -5.66 -3.03
CA VAL A 335 -5.25 -7.08 -2.66
C VAL A 335 -3.96 -7.47 -1.96
N ALA A 336 -4.09 -8.22 -0.88
CA ALA A 336 -2.98 -8.87 -0.18
C ALA A 336 -3.38 -10.31 0.18
N ALA A 337 -2.42 -11.21 0.42
CA ALA A 337 -2.76 -12.60 0.79
C ALA A 337 -3.29 -12.69 2.21
N LYS A 338 -2.86 -11.77 3.08
CA LYS A 338 -3.29 -11.61 4.47
C LYS A 338 -4.40 -10.57 4.68
N MET A 339 -4.94 -9.97 3.60
CA MET A 339 -6.09 -9.06 3.71
C MET A 339 -7.29 -9.75 4.39
N ASP A 340 -8.06 -8.99 5.14
CA ASP A 340 -9.37 -9.42 5.59
C ASP A 340 -10.35 -9.42 4.40
N ARG A 341 -10.95 -10.59 4.12
CA ARG A 341 -11.91 -10.81 3.03
C ARG A 341 -13.35 -10.93 3.52
N SER A 342 -13.61 -10.66 4.79
CA SER A 342 -14.96 -10.58 5.33
C SER A 342 -15.77 -9.52 4.58
N ARG A 343 -17.07 -9.75 4.49
CA ARG A 343 -18.00 -8.88 3.74
C ARG A 343 -18.41 -7.68 4.59
N THR A 344 -17.46 -6.81 4.87
CA THR A 344 -17.69 -5.51 5.52
C THR A 344 -18.44 -4.53 4.60
N ASP A 345 -18.84 -3.38 5.13
CA ASP A 345 -19.48 -2.29 4.39
C ASP A 345 -18.60 -1.76 3.24
N VAL A 346 -17.28 -1.89 3.35
CA VAL A 346 -16.32 -1.52 2.29
C VAL A 346 -16.01 -2.65 1.30
N TYR A 347 -16.54 -3.86 1.50
CA TYR A 347 -16.12 -5.04 0.74
C TYR A 347 -16.40 -4.94 -0.76
N ALA A 348 -17.52 -4.33 -1.14
CA ALA A 348 -17.91 -4.23 -2.54
C ALA A 348 -17.32 -3.00 -3.25
N MET A 349 -16.59 -2.14 -2.54
CA MET A 349 -16.01 -0.92 -3.13
C MET A 349 -14.94 -1.27 -4.18
N ARG A 350 -14.98 -0.55 -5.31
CA ARG A 350 -13.95 -0.54 -6.36
C ARG A 350 -13.46 0.89 -6.52
N TYR A 351 -12.16 1.08 -6.65
CA TYR A 351 -11.58 2.41 -6.76
C TYR A 351 -10.31 2.41 -7.58
N ARG A 352 -9.95 3.58 -8.08
CA ARG A 352 -8.72 3.80 -8.83
C ARG A 352 -8.31 5.27 -8.77
N TYR A 353 -7.06 5.50 -8.40
CA TYR A 353 -6.34 6.77 -8.64
C TYR A 353 -5.87 6.83 -10.09
N ASP A 354 -5.58 8.03 -10.59
CA ASP A 354 -5.11 8.21 -11.98
C ASP A 354 -6.07 7.51 -12.97
N ALA A 355 -7.35 7.82 -12.79
CA ALA A 355 -8.45 7.21 -13.49
C ALA A 355 -8.63 7.87 -14.87
N PRO A 356 -8.61 7.11 -15.98
CA PRO A 356 -8.80 7.68 -17.31
C PRO A 356 -10.25 8.15 -17.49
N PRO A 357 -10.50 9.26 -18.19
CA PRO A 357 -11.84 9.63 -18.59
C PRO A 357 -12.40 8.63 -19.61
N GLY A 358 -13.72 8.60 -19.76
CA GLY A 358 -14.46 7.76 -20.71
C GLY A 358 -15.46 6.82 -20.05
N ASP A 359 -15.86 5.79 -20.80
CA ASP A 359 -16.89 4.84 -20.40
C ASP A 359 -16.34 3.68 -19.55
N TYR A 360 -16.82 3.62 -18.31
CA TYR A 360 -16.61 2.50 -17.40
C TYR A 360 -17.78 1.52 -17.54
N ARG A 361 -17.45 0.25 -17.69
CA ARG A 361 -18.43 -0.84 -17.74
C ARG A 361 -18.56 -1.45 -16.36
N VAL A 362 -19.76 -1.40 -15.80
CA VAL A 362 -20.05 -1.83 -14.43
C VAL A 362 -21.05 -2.98 -14.48
N SER A 363 -20.76 -4.08 -13.80
CA SER A 363 -21.67 -5.22 -13.71
C SER A 363 -21.98 -5.55 -12.26
N VAL A 364 -23.27 -5.64 -11.94
CA VAL A 364 -23.78 -6.06 -10.64
C VAL A 364 -24.42 -7.44 -10.79
N VAL A 365 -23.90 -8.42 -10.03
CA VAL A 365 -24.39 -9.80 -10.06
C VAL A 365 -25.11 -10.12 -8.76
N GLY A 366 -26.39 -10.50 -8.84
CA GLY A 366 -27.17 -10.92 -7.69
C GLY A 366 -26.72 -12.28 -7.18
N GLN A 367 -26.44 -12.38 -5.89
CA GLN A 367 -26.13 -13.66 -5.24
C GLN A 367 -27.34 -14.20 -4.47
N ARG A 368 -28.18 -13.28 -3.98
CA ARG A 368 -29.49 -13.52 -3.41
C ARG A 368 -30.43 -12.43 -3.93
N ASP A 369 -31.74 -12.61 -3.73
CA ASP A 369 -32.68 -11.52 -3.96
C ASP A 369 -32.29 -10.32 -3.10
N ALA A 370 -32.12 -9.17 -3.74
CA ALA A 370 -31.67 -7.96 -3.07
C ALA A 370 -32.16 -6.70 -3.77
N THR A 371 -32.45 -5.68 -2.98
CA THR A 371 -32.42 -4.29 -3.45
C THR A 371 -31.02 -3.76 -3.16
N TYR A 372 -30.45 -3.02 -4.11
CA TYR A 372 -29.16 -2.37 -3.96
C TYR A 372 -29.20 -0.97 -4.58
N GLU A 373 -28.35 -0.10 -4.07
CA GLU A 373 -27.99 1.16 -4.70
C GLU A 373 -26.56 1.03 -5.22
N LEU A 374 -26.35 1.28 -6.51
CA LEU A 374 -25.03 1.46 -7.12
C LEU A 374 -24.69 2.94 -7.14
N THR A 375 -23.60 3.33 -6.51
CA THR A 375 -23.07 4.70 -6.52
C THR A 375 -21.78 4.73 -7.33
N ALA A 376 -21.67 5.69 -8.24
CA ALA A 376 -20.46 5.99 -8.99
C ALA A 376 -20.06 7.45 -8.76
N GLU A 377 -18.80 7.64 -8.38
CA GLU A 377 -18.22 8.95 -8.09
C GLU A 377 -16.88 9.11 -8.79
N ALA A 378 -16.60 10.34 -9.22
CA ALA A 378 -15.32 10.74 -9.76
C ALA A 378 -15.01 12.19 -9.35
N ALA A 379 -13.82 12.44 -8.83
CA ALA A 379 -13.38 13.78 -8.46
C ALA A 379 -11.86 13.90 -8.68
N GLY A 380 -11.38 15.13 -8.84
CA GLY A 380 -9.96 15.44 -8.94
C GLY A 380 -9.66 16.86 -8.50
N LEU A 381 -8.45 17.34 -8.79
CA LEU A 381 -8.01 18.68 -8.39
C LEU A 381 -8.92 19.79 -8.97
N ASP A 382 -9.46 19.58 -10.17
CA ASP A 382 -10.30 20.56 -10.86
C ASP A 382 -11.76 20.58 -10.38
N GLY A 383 -12.19 19.60 -9.57
CA GLY A 383 -13.56 19.53 -9.07
C GLY A 383 -14.15 18.12 -9.04
N SER A 384 -15.47 18.07 -8.87
CA SER A 384 -16.25 16.84 -9.02
C SER A 384 -16.55 16.61 -10.50
N TYR A 385 -16.25 15.42 -10.99
CA TYR A 385 -16.58 14.99 -12.36
C TYR A 385 -17.88 14.18 -12.41
N LEU A 386 -18.21 13.46 -11.32
CA LEU A 386 -19.36 12.56 -11.27
C LEU A 386 -19.78 12.32 -9.82
N GLU A 387 -21.09 12.41 -9.57
CA GLU A 387 -21.76 11.85 -8.40
C GLU A 387 -23.15 11.40 -8.84
N ARG A 388 -23.33 10.10 -9.03
CA ARG A 388 -24.59 9.50 -9.48
C ARG A 388 -24.86 8.20 -8.75
N SER A 389 -26.12 7.94 -8.48
CA SER A 389 -26.56 6.64 -8.00
C SER A 389 -27.78 6.12 -8.74
N VAL A 390 -27.96 4.80 -8.70
CA VAL A 390 -29.13 4.10 -9.22
C VAL A 390 -29.54 3.01 -8.25
N THR A 391 -30.82 2.95 -7.93
CA THR A 391 -31.41 1.90 -7.10
C THR A 391 -32.11 0.89 -7.97
N ALA A 392 -31.79 -0.40 -7.77
CA ALA A 392 -32.36 -1.50 -8.53
C ALA A 392 -32.56 -2.74 -7.67
N THR A 393 -33.31 -3.70 -8.20
CA THR A 393 -33.46 -5.04 -7.62
C THR A 393 -32.75 -6.06 -8.49
N VAL A 394 -32.23 -7.12 -7.88
CA VAL A 394 -31.56 -8.21 -8.59
C VAL A 394 -31.91 -9.55 -7.97
N ARG A 395 -32.12 -10.55 -8.82
CA ARG A 395 -32.36 -11.95 -8.42
C ARG A 395 -31.06 -12.74 -8.34
N PRO A 396 -31.05 -13.91 -7.65
CA PRO A 396 -29.91 -14.81 -7.68
C PRO A 396 -29.51 -15.17 -9.12
N GLY A 397 -28.25 -14.93 -9.46
CA GLY A 397 -27.71 -15.18 -10.80
C GLY A 397 -28.18 -14.21 -11.88
N GLU A 398 -28.88 -13.13 -11.56
CA GLU A 398 -29.13 -12.04 -12.52
C GLU A 398 -27.90 -11.12 -12.58
N VAL A 399 -27.54 -10.67 -13.78
CA VAL A 399 -26.51 -9.68 -14.04
C VAL A 399 -27.18 -8.43 -14.58
N ARG A 400 -26.85 -7.27 -13.99
CA ARG A 400 -27.22 -5.95 -14.50
C ARG A 400 -25.97 -5.20 -14.91
N GLU A 401 -25.98 -4.68 -16.13
CA GLU A 401 -24.88 -3.91 -16.69
C GLU A 401 -25.21 -2.43 -16.74
N TYR A 402 -24.23 -1.62 -16.37
CA TYR A 402 -24.29 -0.17 -16.41
C TYR A 402 -23.09 0.37 -17.18
N VAL A 403 -23.31 1.49 -17.85
CA VAL A 403 -22.24 2.33 -18.40
C VAL A 403 -22.17 3.60 -17.59
N VAL A 404 -20.98 3.93 -17.11
CA VAL A 404 -20.68 5.15 -16.37
C VAL A 404 -19.71 5.97 -17.20
N THR A 405 -20.15 7.12 -17.71
CA THR A 405 -19.28 8.04 -18.45
C THR A 405 -18.67 9.04 -17.49
N VAL A 406 -17.34 8.97 -17.33
CA VAL A 406 -16.56 9.93 -16.55
C VAL A 406 -15.95 10.95 -17.52
N PRO A 407 -16.32 12.24 -17.44
CA PRO A 407 -15.88 13.23 -18.41
C PRO A 407 -14.40 13.59 -18.28
N GLU A 408 -13.83 14.17 -19.35
CA GLU A 408 -12.48 14.74 -19.34
C GLU A 408 -12.39 15.98 -18.44
N SER A 409 -13.45 16.80 -18.39
CA SER A 409 -13.53 18.02 -17.58
C SER A 409 -14.74 18.00 -16.64
N PRO A 410 -14.70 18.72 -15.49
CA PRO A 410 -15.82 18.79 -14.54
C PRO A 410 -17.13 19.35 -15.15
N ASP A 411 -17.01 20.22 -16.15
CA ASP A 411 -18.17 20.88 -16.80
C ASP A 411 -18.87 20.03 -17.86
N ALA A 412 -18.29 18.89 -18.27
CA ALA A 412 -18.88 18.05 -19.30
C ALA A 412 -19.88 17.04 -18.72
N GLU A 413 -20.79 16.54 -19.56
CA GLU A 413 -21.88 15.68 -19.12
C GLU A 413 -21.37 14.33 -18.60
N ALA A 414 -21.63 14.05 -17.32
CA ALA A 414 -21.38 12.76 -16.70
C ALA A 414 -22.68 11.94 -16.61
N THR A 415 -22.60 10.64 -16.90
CA THR A 415 -23.79 9.78 -16.97
C THR A 415 -23.61 8.44 -16.25
N LEU A 416 -24.70 7.90 -15.70
CA LEU A 416 -24.82 6.53 -15.20
C LEU A 416 -26.11 5.97 -15.80
N ARG A 417 -26.00 4.97 -16.68
CA ARG A 417 -27.13 4.43 -17.44
C ARG A 417 -27.12 2.91 -17.37
N GLU A 418 -28.27 2.30 -17.10
CA GLU A 418 -28.46 0.85 -17.23
C GLU A 418 -28.47 0.49 -18.72
N ARG A 419 -27.66 -0.50 -19.09
CA ARG A 419 -27.55 -1.00 -20.47
C ARG A 419 -28.47 -2.18 -20.68
N GLU A 420 -28.27 -3.23 -19.89
CA GLU A 420 -28.95 -4.52 -20.05
C GLU A 420 -29.10 -5.22 -18.69
N ALA A 421 -30.11 -6.08 -18.58
CA ALA A 421 -30.31 -7.01 -17.48
C ALA A 421 -30.60 -8.41 -18.04
N TYR A 422 -29.85 -9.43 -17.59
CA TYR A 422 -29.97 -10.79 -18.13
C TYR A 422 -29.53 -11.85 -17.11
N PRO A 423 -29.91 -13.13 -17.29
CA PRO A 423 -29.42 -14.20 -16.43
C PRO A 423 -27.94 -14.52 -16.69
N PHE A 424 -27.18 -14.82 -15.63
CA PHE A 424 -25.76 -15.15 -15.66
C PHE A 424 -25.44 -16.37 -16.55
N SER A 425 -26.39 -17.28 -16.74
CA SER A 425 -26.25 -18.41 -17.68
C SER A 425 -26.00 -17.94 -19.12
N THR A 426 -26.45 -16.75 -19.51
CA THR A 426 -26.16 -16.15 -20.82
C THR A 426 -24.69 -15.75 -20.95
N VAL A 427 -24.07 -15.27 -19.87
CA VAL A 427 -22.63 -14.92 -19.82
C VAL A 427 -21.76 -16.17 -19.97
N VAL A 428 -22.09 -17.22 -19.21
CA VAL A 428 -21.31 -18.47 -19.22
C VAL A 428 -21.36 -19.14 -20.59
N ARG A 429 -22.47 -19.09 -21.32
CA ARG A 429 -22.54 -19.64 -22.69
C ARG A 429 -21.65 -18.90 -23.69
N GLY A 430 -21.33 -17.63 -23.45
CA GLY A 430 -20.40 -16.85 -24.27
C GLY A 430 -18.93 -17.03 -23.88
N LEU A 431 -18.65 -17.68 -22.74
CA LEU A 431 -17.31 -17.94 -22.25
C LEU A 431 -17.04 -19.44 -22.30
N ASP A 432 -16.12 -19.86 -23.16
CA ASP A 432 -15.66 -21.25 -23.26
C ASP A 432 -14.76 -21.60 -22.03
N VAL A 433 -15.33 -21.57 -20.83
CA VAL A 433 -14.61 -21.77 -19.55
C VAL A 433 -15.37 -22.78 -18.68
N PRO A 434 -14.92 -24.05 -18.63
CA PRO A 434 -15.63 -25.15 -17.95
C PRO A 434 -15.70 -25.09 -16.41
N SER A 435 -15.16 -24.06 -15.74
CA SER A 435 -14.82 -24.12 -14.31
C SER A 435 -15.24 -22.90 -13.47
N LEU A 436 -16.39 -22.30 -13.77
CA LEU A 436 -16.93 -21.17 -13.00
C LEU A 436 -17.89 -21.61 -11.89
N ALA A 437 -17.33 -21.94 -10.71
CA ALA A 437 -18.11 -22.09 -9.49
C ALA A 437 -18.49 -20.73 -8.88
N ALA A 438 -19.69 -20.66 -8.30
CA ALA A 438 -20.37 -19.43 -7.88
C ALA A 438 -19.57 -18.54 -6.90
N GLY A 439 -19.67 -17.22 -7.09
CA GLY A 439 -19.11 -16.20 -6.19
C GLY A 439 -18.06 -15.32 -6.87
N ALA A 440 -16.80 -15.46 -6.47
CA ALA A 440 -15.69 -14.65 -6.98
C ALA A 440 -15.35 -14.93 -8.45
N ALA A 441 -15.52 -16.17 -8.89
CA ALA A 441 -15.28 -16.55 -10.29
C ALA A 441 -16.31 -15.90 -11.24
N ALA A 442 -17.53 -15.65 -10.77
CA ALA A 442 -18.56 -14.97 -11.56
C ALA A 442 -18.18 -13.51 -11.89
N GLY A 443 -17.53 -12.80 -10.97
CA GLY A 443 -17.03 -11.45 -11.23
C GLY A 443 -15.91 -11.44 -12.29
N ALA A 444 -14.96 -12.38 -12.17
CA ALA A 444 -13.87 -12.51 -13.15
C ALA A 444 -14.36 -12.98 -14.53
N ALA A 445 -15.33 -13.90 -14.56
CA ALA A 445 -16.00 -14.32 -15.78
C ALA A 445 -16.70 -13.15 -16.45
N VAL A 446 -17.49 -12.38 -15.69
CA VAL A 446 -18.19 -11.21 -16.21
C VAL A 446 -17.19 -10.17 -16.72
N SER A 447 -16.10 -9.89 -16.00
CA SER A 447 -15.02 -9.04 -16.52
C SER A 447 -14.46 -9.55 -17.84
N ALA A 448 -14.17 -10.86 -17.95
CA ALA A 448 -13.63 -11.45 -19.17
C ALA A 448 -14.64 -11.44 -20.33
N TYR A 449 -15.93 -11.64 -20.05
CA TYR A 449 -17.00 -11.56 -21.04
C TYR A 449 -17.20 -10.13 -21.54
N VAL A 450 -17.27 -9.17 -20.62
CA VAL A 450 -17.35 -7.74 -20.93
C VAL A 450 -16.17 -7.33 -21.81
N LEU A 451 -14.95 -7.79 -21.50
CA LEU A 451 -13.78 -7.52 -22.32
C LEU A 451 -13.88 -8.09 -23.74
N ARG A 452 -14.44 -9.30 -23.92
CA ARG A 452 -14.53 -9.99 -25.22
C ARG A 452 -15.68 -9.56 -26.12
N ARG A 453 -16.78 -9.05 -25.58
CA ARG A 453 -18.01 -8.76 -26.37
C ARG A 453 -17.82 -7.62 -27.39
N ASP A 454 -16.80 -6.79 -27.21
CA ASP A 454 -16.53 -5.60 -28.02
C ASP A 454 -15.29 -5.74 -28.94
N ASP A 455 -14.65 -6.92 -28.96
CA ASP A 455 -13.73 -7.38 -30.02
C ASP A 455 -14.52 -8.16 -31.08
#